data_AF-A0A2X2BNW0-F1
#
_entry.id   AF-A0A2X2BNW0-F1
#
_cell.length_a   1.000
_cell.length_b   1.000
_cell.length_c   1.000
_cell.angle_alpha   90.00
_cell.angle_beta   90.00
_cell.angle_gamma   90.00
#
_symmetry.space_group_name_H-M   'P 1'
#
loop_
_entity.id
_entity.type
_entity.pdbx_description
1 polymer ?
#
loop_
_entity_poly.entity_id
_entity_poly.type
_entity_poly.pdbx_seq_one_letter_code
_entity_poly.pdbx_strand_id
1 'polypeptide(L)'
;MEPIYIKVYINRIEVRDLHTKKEFSVERHFTHSRMLIGDFYPAIEAIRTALAQIGINPLSFFCRKRNVVIHPLERTEDGLSQVEIRLFNEVIAGGLNNKYKKKSLLVQNSHHLWMQR
;
A
#
# COMPACT_ATOMS: atom_id res chain seq x y z
N MET A 1 16.94 0.41 -8.16
CA MET A 1 16.49 0.96 -6.87
C MET A 1 15.44 0.03 -6.34
N GLU A 2 15.65 -0.52 -5.14
CA GLU A 2 14.76 -1.50 -4.53
C GLU A 2 13.37 -0.91 -4.25
N PRO A 3 12.30 -1.72 -4.22
CA PRO A 3 10.95 -1.23 -4.06
C PRO A 3 10.68 -0.67 -2.66
N ILE A 4 9.64 0.15 -2.56
CA ILE A 4 8.98 0.45 -1.29
C ILE A 4 7.98 -0.68 -1.04
N TYR A 5 8.04 -1.28 0.14
CA TYR A 5 7.13 -2.34 0.56
C TYR A 5 6.10 -1.78 1.54
N ILE A 6 4.83 -1.95 1.22
CA ILE A 6 3.69 -1.45 2.00
C ILE A 6 2.89 -2.65 2.46
N LYS A 7 2.87 -2.88 3.77
CA LYS A 7 2.04 -3.89 4.40
C LYS A 7 0.79 -3.23 4.96
N VAL A 8 -0.37 -3.84 4.71
CA VAL A 8 -1.66 -3.33 5.18
C VAL A 8 -2.30 -4.36 6.09
N TYR A 9 -2.58 -3.91 7.30
CA TYR A 9 -3.20 -4.64 8.41
C TYR A 9 -4.50 -3.94 8.81
N ILE A 10 -5.24 -4.53 9.74
CA ILE A 10 -6.39 -3.89 10.33
C ILE A 10 -5.95 -2.64 11.08
N ASN A 11 -6.38 -1.46 10.60
CA ASN A 11 -6.13 -0.14 11.18
C ASN A 11 -4.65 0.20 11.34
N ARG A 12 -3.78 -0.46 10.57
CA ARG A 12 -2.34 -0.26 10.62
C ARG A 12 -1.70 -0.42 9.24
N ILE A 13 -0.84 0.53 8.87
CA ILE A 13 -0.03 0.45 7.66
C ILE A 13 1.44 0.53 8.06
N GLU A 14 2.23 -0.43 7.59
CA GLU A 14 3.69 -0.41 7.73
C GLU A 14 4.31 -0.16 6.36
N VAL A 15 5.20 0.82 6.30
CA VAL A 15 5.97 1.12 5.09
C VAL A 15 7.44 0.85 5.36
N ARG A 16 8.06 0.05 4.51
CA ARG A 16 9.48 -0.27 4.54
C ARG A 16 10.15 0.13 3.25
N ASP A 17 11.21 0.91 3.36
CA ASP A 17 12.13 1.15 2.27
C ASP A 17 13.13 -0.01 2.20
N LEU A 18 13.04 -0.85 1.18
CA LEU A 18 13.95 -2.00 1.07
C LEU A 18 15.39 -1.56 0.85
N HIS A 19 15.63 -0.42 0.20
CA HIS A 19 16.97 0.07 -0.06
C HIS A 19 17.68 0.56 1.22
N THR A 20 17.00 1.39 2.02
CA THR A 20 17.57 1.95 3.25
C THR A 20 17.31 1.10 4.49
N LYS A 21 16.49 0.05 4.36
CA LYS A 21 15.97 -0.81 5.43
C LYS A 21 15.16 -0.09 6.51
N LYS A 22 14.91 1.22 6.38
CA LYS A 22 14.04 1.98 7.27
C LYS A 22 12.60 1.51 7.14
N GLU A 23 11.91 1.40 8.26
CA GLU A 23 10.51 1.06 8.32
C GLU A 23 9.80 1.92 9.35
N PHE A 24 8.51 2.16 9.12
CA PHE A 24 7.65 2.85 10.06
C PHE A 24 6.22 2.34 9.95
N SER A 25 5.56 2.19 11.09
CA SER A 25 4.18 1.73 11.19
C SER A 25 3.29 2.87 11.71
N VAL A 26 2.15 3.06 11.07
CA VAL A 26 1.14 4.05 11.46
C VAL A 26 -0.17 3.34 11.75
N GLU A 27 -0.72 3.60 12.93
CA GLU A 27 -2.07 3.18 13.29
C GLU A 27 -3.08 4.28 12.95
N ARG A 28 -4.21 3.88 12.36
CA ARG A 28 -5.32 4.79 12.03
C ARG A 28 -6.59 4.00 11.75
N HIS A 29 -7.73 4.56 12.09
CA HIS A 29 -9.03 4.01 11.73
C HIS A 29 -9.27 4.22 10.23
N PHE A 30 -9.10 3.16 9.45
CA PHE A 30 -9.41 3.16 8.02
C PHE A 30 -10.03 1.85 7.54
N THR A 31 -10.22 0.86 8.41
CA THR A 31 -10.82 -0.43 8.03
C THR A 31 -12.32 -0.45 8.27
N HIS A 32 -13.01 -1.35 7.59
CA HIS A 32 -14.41 -1.68 7.85
C HIS A 32 -14.57 -3.19 8.03
N SER A 33 -15.73 -3.64 8.49
CA SER A 33 -16.03 -5.03 8.88
C SER A 33 -15.53 -6.12 7.90
N ARG A 34 -15.56 -5.86 6.59
CA ARG A 34 -15.10 -6.80 5.54
C ARG A 34 -13.93 -6.32 4.69
N MET A 35 -13.42 -5.11 4.92
CA MET A 35 -12.41 -4.50 4.05
C MET A 35 -11.26 -3.95 4.86
N LEU A 36 -10.03 -4.20 4.41
CA LEU A 36 -8.84 -3.57 4.99
C LEU A 36 -8.83 -2.06 4.79
N ILE A 37 -9.40 -1.57 3.69
CA ILE A 37 -9.59 -0.15 3.45
C ILE A 37 -11.09 0.06 3.30
N GLY A 38 -11.73 0.55 4.36
CA GLY A 38 -13.10 1.07 4.35
C GLY A 38 -13.13 2.58 4.13
N ASP A 39 -12.18 3.31 4.72
CA ASP A 39 -12.08 4.76 4.61
C ASP A 39 -10.85 5.18 3.80
N PHE A 40 -11.10 5.84 2.68
CA PHE A 40 -10.10 6.19 1.68
C PHE A 40 -9.04 7.19 2.17
N TYR A 41 -9.48 8.36 2.66
CA TYR A 41 -8.57 9.43 3.06
C TYR A 41 -7.73 9.07 4.29
N PRO A 42 -8.28 8.43 5.34
CA PRO A 42 -7.48 7.91 6.43
C PRO A 42 -6.33 7.01 5.96
N ALA A 43 -6.57 6.06 5.06
CA ALA A 43 -5.52 5.18 4.55
C ALA A 43 -4.43 5.94 3.77
N ILE A 44 -4.80 6.92 2.94
CA ILE A 44 -3.83 7.78 2.22
C ILE A 44 -2.92 8.53 3.19
N GLU A 45 -3.50 9.12 4.22
CA GLU A 45 -2.76 9.90 5.21
C GLU A 45 -1.82 9.01 6.03
N ALA A 46 -2.26 7.80 6.41
CA ALA A 46 -1.38 6.83 7.08
C ALA A 46 -0.15 6.47 6.22
N ILE A 47 -0.32 6.27 4.91
CA ILE A 47 0.80 6.03 3.98
C ILE A 47 1.75 7.23 3.94
N ARG A 48 1.21 8.45 3.83
CA ARG A 48 2.02 9.68 3.77
C ARG A 48 2.81 9.89 5.05
N THR A 49 2.17 9.68 6.21
CA THR A 49 2.84 9.75 7.52
C THR A 49 3.97 8.73 7.59
N ALA A 50 3.74 7.47 7.23
CA ALA A 50 4.76 6.44 7.27
C ALA A 50 5.95 6.74 6.33
N LEU A 51 5.66 7.20 5.10
CA LEU A 51 6.68 7.62 4.14
C LEU A 51 7.54 8.77 4.66
N ALA A 52 6.91 9.79 5.27
CA ALA A 52 7.61 10.93 5.82
C ALA A 52 8.59 10.53 6.93
N GLN A 53 8.19 9.59 7.81
CA GLN A 53 9.02 9.10 8.90
C GLN A 53 10.27 8.34 8.43
N ILE A 54 10.21 7.71 7.26
CA ILE A 54 11.38 7.05 6.65
C ILE A 54 12.15 7.97 5.66
N GLY A 55 11.82 9.26 5.64
CA GLY A 55 12.52 10.28 4.85
C GLY A 55 12.08 10.37 3.38
N ILE A 56 10.89 9.87 3.04
CA ILE A 56 10.31 9.94 1.70
C ILE A 56 9.16 10.92 1.71
N ASN A 57 9.26 11.99 0.92
CA ASN A 57 8.17 12.95 0.76
C ASN A 57 7.62 12.89 -0.67
N PRO A 58 6.49 12.19 -0.91
CA PRO A 58 5.87 12.09 -2.24
C PRO A 58 5.36 13.42 -2.79
N LEU A 59 5.19 14.45 -1.97
CA LEU A 59 4.78 15.78 -2.42
C LEU A 59 5.97 16.54 -3.02
N SER A 60 7.20 16.28 -2.55
CA SER A 60 8.42 16.94 -3.05
C SER A 60 8.68 16.65 -4.53
N PHE A 61 8.93 17.70 -5.33
CA PHE A 61 9.23 17.58 -6.77
C PHE A 61 10.43 16.65 -7.06
N PHE A 62 11.41 16.59 -6.16
CA PHE A 62 12.60 15.75 -6.27
C PHE A 62 12.41 14.29 -5.81
N CYS A 63 11.21 13.91 -5.40
CA CYS A 63 10.93 12.53 -4.97
C CYS A 63 11.14 11.55 -6.14
N ARG A 64 12.15 10.71 -6.03
CA ARG A 64 12.46 9.67 -7.02
C ARG A 64 11.37 8.60 -7.04
N LYS A 65 10.81 8.34 -8.23
CA LYS A 65 9.82 7.26 -8.45
C LYS A 65 10.45 5.89 -8.21
N ARG A 66 9.73 5.02 -7.49
CA ARG A 66 10.11 3.62 -7.22
C ARG A 66 9.02 2.64 -7.61
N ASN A 67 9.39 1.37 -7.71
CA ASN A 67 8.41 0.29 -7.67
C ASN A 67 7.80 0.22 -6.27
N VAL A 68 6.51 -0.09 -6.19
CA VAL A 68 5.78 -0.24 -4.94
C VAL A 68 5.19 -1.63 -4.91
N VAL A 69 5.42 -2.33 -3.80
CA VAL A 69 4.85 -3.66 -3.55
C VAL A 69 3.90 -3.52 -2.38
N ILE A 70 2.66 -3.95 -2.56
CA ILE A 70 1.56 -3.82 -1.61
C ILE A 70 1.21 -5.22 -1.13
N HIS A 71 1.14 -5.44 0.17
CA HIS A 71 0.80 -6.72 0.76
C HIS A 71 -0.29 -6.55 1.82
N PRO A 72 -1.55 -6.81 1.44
CA PRO A 72 -2.65 -6.94 2.39
C PRO A 72 -2.46 -8.25 3.16
N LEU A 73 -2.40 -8.18 4.49
CA LEU A 73 -2.01 -9.30 5.35
C LEU A 73 -3.13 -9.89 6.21
N GLU A 74 -4.29 -9.23 6.25
CA GLU A 74 -5.46 -9.65 7.03
C GLU A 74 -6.72 -9.44 6.17
N ARG A 75 -7.81 -10.15 6.46
CA ARG A 75 -9.06 -10.09 5.67
C ARG A 75 -8.83 -10.37 4.18
N THR A 76 -8.04 -11.39 3.89
CA THR A 76 -7.75 -11.86 2.52
C THR A 76 -8.13 -13.33 2.32
N GLU A 77 -8.90 -13.91 3.24
CA GLU A 77 -9.23 -15.34 3.25
C GLU A 77 -9.92 -15.78 1.96
N ASP A 78 -10.84 -14.95 1.45
CA ASP A 78 -11.59 -15.18 0.19
C ASP A 78 -10.91 -14.53 -1.03
N GLY A 79 -9.66 -14.11 -0.90
CA GLY A 79 -8.98 -13.25 -1.86
C GLY A 79 -9.48 -11.80 -1.80
N LEU A 80 -9.15 -11.02 -2.83
CA LEU A 80 -9.60 -9.63 -2.95
C LEU A 80 -10.58 -9.51 -4.10
N SER A 81 -11.72 -8.87 -3.85
CA SER A 81 -12.65 -8.45 -4.90
C SER A 81 -12.00 -7.43 -5.84
N GLN A 82 -12.56 -7.27 -7.04
CA GLN A 82 -12.09 -6.25 -7.99
C GLN A 82 -12.20 -4.82 -7.42
N VAL A 83 -13.22 -4.57 -6.58
CA VAL A 83 -13.41 -3.28 -5.89
C VAL A 83 -12.24 -3.03 -4.93
N GLU A 84 -11.84 -4.03 -4.16
CA GLU A 84 -10.71 -3.91 -3.23
C GLU A 84 -9.38 -3.74 -3.99
N ILE A 85 -9.16 -4.50 -5.06
CA ILE A 85 -7.96 -4.34 -5.91
C ILE A 85 -7.88 -2.91 -6.47
N ARG A 86 -9.00 -2.35 -6.95
CA ARG A 86 -9.06 -0.96 -7.41
C ARG A 86 -8.80 0.02 -6.28
N LEU A 87 -9.40 -0.22 -5.11
CA LEU A 87 -9.24 0.63 -3.94
C LEU A 87 -7.78 0.70 -3.46
N PHE A 88 -7.09 -0.44 -3.36
CA PHE A 88 -5.65 -0.47 -3.08
C PHE A 88 -4.87 0.32 -4.11
N ASN A 89 -5.20 0.18 -5.39
CA ASN A 89 -4.53 0.91 -6.45
C ASN A 89 -4.68 2.44 -6.33
N GLU A 90 -5.87 2.91 -5.98
CA GLU A 90 -6.20 4.33 -5.85
C GLU A 90 -5.61 4.93 -4.55
N VAL A 91 -5.70 4.22 -3.42
CA VAL A 91 -5.09 4.67 -2.16
C VAL A 91 -3.58 4.79 -2.28
N ILE A 92 -2.92 3.83 -2.94
CA ILE A 92 -1.48 3.89 -3.16
C ILE A 92 -1.13 5.03 -4.12
N ALA A 93 -1.94 5.26 -5.15
CA ALA A 93 -1.75 6.39 -6.05
C ALA A 93 -1.88 7.74 -5.31
N GLY A 94 -2.88 7.89 -4.44
CA GLY A 94 -3.06 9.08 -3.61
C GLY A 94 -1.97 9.27 -2.56
N GLY A 95 -1.57 8.19 -1.87
CA GLY A 95 -0.52 8.19 -0.85
C GLY A 95 0.86 8.56 -1.40
N LEU A 96 1.19 8.07 -2.61
CA LEU A 96 2.43 8.42 -3.31
C LEU A 96 2.31 9.62 -4.25
N ASN A 97 1.17 10.31 -4.29
CA ASN A 97 0.94 11.43 -5.21
C ASN A 97 1.31 11.10 -6.68
N ASN A 98 0.95 9.88 -7.13
CA ASN A 98 1.31 9.32 -8.44
C ASN A 98 2.84 9.19 -8.73
N LYS A 99 3.70 9.30 -7.71
CA LYS A 99 5.17 9.19 -7.84
C LYS A 99 5.68 7.77 -7.63
N TYR A 100 5.24 6.85 -8.48
CA TYR A 100 5.74 5.47 -8.55
C TYR A 100 5.99 5.05 -10.00
N LYS A 101 6.76 3.98 -10.19
CA LYS A 101 7.06 3.39 -11.51
C LYS A 101 6.07 2.28 -11.87
N LYS A 102 5.91 1.32 -10.96
CA LYS A 102 4.98 0.18 -11.08
C LYS A 102 4.45 -0.18 -9.70
N LYS A 103 3.19 -0.63 -9.65
CA LYS A 103 2.56 -1.22 -8.46
C LYS A 103 2.42 -2.72 -8.66
N SER A 104 2.67 -3.47 -7.60
CA SER A 104 2.39 -4.90 -7.53
C SER A 104 1.61 -5.18 -6.25
N LEU A 105 0.49 -5.89 -6.36
CA LEU A 105 -0.33 -6.32 -5.22
C LEU A 105 -0.04 -7.81 -4.98
N LEU A 106 0.52 -8.14 -3.82
CA LEU A 106 0.79 -9.50 -3.40
C LEU A 106 -0.40 -9.99 -2.59
N VAL A 107 -1.05 -11.06 -3.06
CA VAL A 107 -2.16 -11.73 -2.36
C VAL A 107 -1.73 -13.15 -2.06
N GLN A 108 -1.86 -13.56 -0.79
CA GLN A 108 -1.33 -14.83 -0.27
C GLN A 108 -1.98 -16.07 -0.91
N ASN A 109 -3.19 -15.95 -1.47
CA ASN A 109 -3.89 -17.01 -2.21
C ASN A 109 -3.97 -16.71 -3.72
N SER A 110 -2.84 -16.78 -4.41
CA SER A 110 -2.78 -16.64 -5.87
C SER A 110 -2.94 -18.01 -6.55
N HIS A 111 -4.07 -18.70 -6.34
CA HIS A 111 -4.46 -19.87 -7.16
C HIS A 111 -5.33 -19.50 -8.38
N HIS A 112 -5.71 -18.23 -8.56
CA HIS A 112 -6.77 -17.88 -9.54
C HIS A 112 -6.51 -16.65 -10.43
N LEU A 113 -5.27 -16.16 -10.56
CA LEU A 113 -4.97 -14.96 -11.37
C LEU A 113 -4.00 -15.19 -12.54
N TRP A 114 -3.70 -16.44 -12.90
CA TRP A 114 -2.84 -16.77 -14.05
C TRP A 114 -3.58 -17.15 -15.34
N MET A 115 -4.91 -17.06 -15.40
CA MET A 115 -5.71 -17.56 -16.54
C MET A 115 -6.33 -16.49 -17.46
N GLN A 116 -5.91 -15.23 -17.39
CA GLN A 116 -6.32 -14.26 -18.42
C GLN A 116 -5.09 -13.55 -18.98
N ARG A 117 -4.44 -14.23 -19.93
CA ARG A 117 -3.53 -13.69 -20.92
C ARG A 117 -3.95 -14.21 -22.28
#